data_AF-A0A067TQR9-F1
#
_entry.id   AF-A0A067TQR9-F1
#
_cell.length_a   1.000
_cell.length_b   1.000
_cell.length_c   1.000
_cell.angle_alpha   90.00
_cell.angle_beta   90.00
_cell.angle_gamma   90.00
#
_symmetry.space_group_name_H-M   'P 1'
#
loop_
_entity.id
_entity.type
_entity.pdbx_description
1 polymer ?
#
loop_
_entity_poly.entity_id
_entity_poly.type
_entity_poly.pdbx_seq_one_letter_code
_entity_poly.pdbx_strand_id
1 'polypeptide(L)'
;MSNLKLTDSLGLPAPCHPLSQQNGQNHNNISGLKPSIISLHDDILWQIFLLNADMVDESEDKDAVAAIDTLRYSSQVCSKWRQIILSFSSLWGQVINFSRLEDDDWREEVLRRTGRSLLSVFWGPPSQASLCEVSVTEILKHHWDRIRWLELDVTNHDFGSDYSIKQFWKVFQRPSKVLETFRVFFDRTDRKPVDIISPSNFVIFNNTAPALRVFCAPNMRFKLDAPWLANLRFLALTGQVSAYDVIRAIPHMPLLECLTDETSNAIACNGVGLPSLPQITPSSIKKLILSSSSDIGPYINLLSQIKPAAGCYLDFSHTRLTFDAEMLTLADRVLYSYSRCCDLPSANDISFELHRYQFNFEAHIPGEGQFRFKLIYYTKLPRDIIKALFAALPSVNFQHVKTLTLGISPTTFKPNNRRITEFILSVPSVETLTVNPKTLRFLLNIPTDNFALSFPLLHTVEISSYLRGEGLSTIKEFLTSRISSGRPVEVLSLPINLDARTDLRSLEEFTGLTIILQCDGQEYEHICGDGRIDDLLFT
;
A
#
# COMPACT_ATOMS: atom_id res chain seq x y z
N MET A 1 -21.12 -12.73 9.96
CA MET A 1 -20.84 -12.45 8.54
C MET A 1 -19.91 -11.25 8.48
N SER A 2 -18.62 -11.51 8.58
CA SER A 2 -17.56 -10.51 8.52
C SER A 2 -16.97 -10.57 7.12
N ASN A 3 -17.44 -9.70 6.23
CA ASN A 3 -16.68 -9.37 5.03
C ASN A 3 -15.37 -8.76 5.53
N LEU A 4 -14.24 -9.37 5.16
CA LEU A 4 -12.94 -8.73 5.30
C LEU A 4 -12.99 -7.45 4.46
N LYS A 5 -13.29 -6.31 5.10
CA LYS A 5 -12.89 -5.01 4.58
C LYS A 5 -11.37 -5.02 4.65
N LEU A 6 -10.71 -5.43 3.57
CA LEU A 6 -9.38 -4.91 3.30
C LEU A 6 -9.61 -3.46 2.88
N THR A 7 -9.14 -2.54 3.71
CA THR A 7 -9.20 -1.10 3.52
C THR A 7 -8.38 -0.74 2.30
N ASP A 8 -9.06 -0.51 1.17
CA ASP A 8 -8.57 0.47 0.20
C ASP A 8 -8.71 1.82 0.91
N SER A 9 -7.57 2.47 1.18
CA SER A 9 -7.51 3.79 1.80
C SER A 9 -8.28 4.80 0.94
N LEU A 10 -9.54 5.02 1.29
CA LEU A 10 -10.34 6.13 0.79
C LEU A 10 -9.92 7.36 1.59
N GLY A 11 -9.10 8.21 0.98
CA GLY A 11 -8.73 9.50 1.55
C GLY A 11 -9.97 10.26 2.00
N LEU A 12 -10.09 10.49 3.32
CA LEU A 12 -11.10 11.37 3.87
C LEU A 12 -10.84 12.80 3.37
N PRO A 13 -11.88 13.59 3.06
CA PRO A 13 -11.72 15.00 2.76
C PRO A 13 -11.15 15.74 3.98
N ALA A 14 -10.24 16.68 3.72
CA ALA A 14 -9.53 17.50 4.69
C ALA A 14 -10.43 18.12 5.79
N PRO A 15 -9.90 18.42 6.98
CA PRO A 15 -10.68 19.00 8.07
C PRO A 15 -11.25 20.36 7.65
N CYS A 16 -12.58 20.49 7.69
CA CYS A 16 -13.26 21.74 7.38
C CYS A 16 -12.76 22.87 8.29
N HIS A 17 -12.15 23.89 7.68
CA HIS A 17 -11.89 25.18 8.31
C HIS A 17 -13.20 25.84 8.81
N PRO A 18 -13.14 26.66 9.87
CA PRO A 18 -14.31 27.32 10.43
C PRO A 18 -14.87 28.34 9.43
N LEU A 19 -16.09 28.09 8.95
CA LEU A 19 -16.85 29.01 8.11
C LEU A 19 -17.13 30.30 8.88
N SER A 20 -16.67 31.42 8.32
CA SER A 20 -17.02 32.76 8.78
C SER A 20 -18.51 33.04 8.55
N GLN A 21 -19.13 33.67 9.53
CA GLN A 21 -20.53 34.05 9.52
C GLN A 21 -20.81 35.08 8.42
N GLN A 22 -21.62 34.70 7.42
CA GLN A 22 -22.34 35.68 6.61
C GLN A 22 -23.83 35.69 7.00
N ASN A 23 -24.26 36.86 7.47
CA ASN A 23 -25.65 37.26 7.68
C ASN A 23 -26.39 37.34 6.35
N GLY A 24 -27.57 36.72 6.25
CA GLY A 24 -28.46 36.84 5.10
C GLY A 24 -29.83 36.21 5.35
N GLN A 25 -30.84 37.06 5.44
CA GLN A 25 -32.21 36.81 5.89
C GLN A 25 -33.09 35.86 5.05
N ASN A 26 -34.04 35.24 5.77
CA ASN A 26 -35.43 34.94 5.38
C ASN A 26 -35.71 33.92 4.26
N HIS A 27 -35.85 32.65 4.68
CA HIS A 27 -36.87 31.76 4.12
C HIS A 27 -37.71 31.12 5.23
N ASN A 28 -39.02 31.19 5.05
CA ASN A 28 -40.06 30.77 5.97
C ASN A 28 -40.14 29.24 6.16
N ASN A 29 -40.14 28.82 7.42
CA ASN A 29 -41.02 27.80 8.03
C ASN A 29 -41.33 26.53 7.23
N ILE A 30 -40.34 25.66 7.07
CA ILE A 30 -40.55 24.23 7.23
C ILE A 30 -39.86 23.84 8.53
N SER A 31 -40.61 23.86 9.64
CA SER A 31 -40.22 23.26 10.92
C SER A 31 -40.23 21.74 10.80
N GLY A 32 -39.44 21.22 9.85
CA GLY A 32 -39.10 19.81 9.78
C GLY A 32 -38.21 19.52 10.96
N LEU A 33 -38.82 18.98 12.03
CA LEU A 33 -38.12 18.39 13.16
C LEU A 33 -37.08 17.41 12.58
N LYS A 34 -35.83 17.87 12.44
CA LYS A 34 -34.72 16.95 12.23
C LYS A 34 -34.80 15.96 13.39
N PRO A 35 -34.95 14.65 13.14
CA PRO A 35 -35.04 13.69 14.21
C PRO A 35 -33.81 13.89 15.10
N SER A 36 -34.06 14.24 16.36
CA SER A 36 -32.99 14.50 17.30
C SER A 36 -32.15 13.22 17.43
N ILE A 37 -30.83 13.34 17.45
CA ILE A 37 -29.94 12.18 17.70
C ILE A 37 -30.30 11.45 19.01
N ILE A 38 -30.97 12.16 19.92
CA ILE A 38 -31.48 11.65 21.21
C ILE A 38 -32.60 10.60 21.00
N SER A 39 -33.32 10.64 19.87
CA SER A 39 -34.38 9.68 19.54
C SER A 39 -33.88 8.42 18.83
N LEU A 40 -32.58 8.27 18.60
CA LEU A 40 -32.03 7.02 18.06
C LEU A 40 -32.25 5.88 19.05
N HIS A 41 -32.64 4.72 18.52
CA HIS A 41 -32.79 3.48 19.28
C HIS A 41 -31.43 3.04 19.84
N ASP A 42 -31.45 2.38 20.99
CA ASP A 42 -30.23 1.99 21.71
C ASP A 42 -29.36 1.05 20.89
N ASP A 43 -29.96 0.15 20.10
CA ASP A 43 -29.24 -0.75 19.19
C ASP A 43 -28.47 0.00 18.10
N ILE A 44 -29.04 1.09 17.58
CA ILE A 44 -28.39 1.92 16.56
C ILE A 44 -27.21 2.66 17.18
N LEU A 45 -27.40 3.25 18.36
CA LEU A 45 -26.32 3.92 19.11
C LEU A 45 -25.21 2.94 19.46
N TRP A 46 -25.55 1.74 19.92
CA TRP A 46 -24.59 0.68 20.20
C TRP A 46 -23.79 0.30 18.94
N GLN A 47 -24.46 0.13 17.79
CA GLN A 47 -23.78 -0.18 16.54
C GLN A 47 -22.85 0.95 16.09
N ILE A 48 -23.22 2.22 16.29
CA ILE A 48 -22.36 3.38 16.02
C ILE A 48 -21.12 3.32 16.94
N PHE A 49 -21.30 3.10 18.24
CA PHE A 49 -20.17 2.98 19.17
C PHE A 49 -19.29 1.79 18.87
N LEU A 50 -19.87 0.71 18.34
CA LEU A 50 -19.12 -0.47 17.91
C LEU A 50 -18.21 -0.14 16.73
N LEU A 51 -18.68 0.64 15.75
CA LEU A 51 -17.87 1.11 14.63
C LEU A 51 -16.76 2.05 15.10
N ASN A 52 -17.06 2.94 16.04
CA ASN A 52 -16.07 3.84 16.63
C ASN A 52 -15.07 3.14 17.57
N ALA A 53 -15.36 1.89 17.94
CA ALA A 53 -14.50 1.04 18.76
C ALA A 53 -13.60 0.12 17.93
N ASP A 54 -13.64 0.24 16.59
CA ASP A 54 -12.77 -0.52 15.70
C ASP A 54 -11.37 0.11 15.69
N MET A 55 -10.35 -0.70 15.98
CA MET A 55 -8.95 -0.26 16.04
C MET A 55 -8.18 -0.51 14.73
N VAL A 56 -8.85 -1.02 13.67
CA VAL A 56 -8.19 -1.32 12.40
C VAL A 56 -7.51 -0.08 11.82
N ASP A 57 -8.19 1.07 11.83
CA ASP A 57 -7.67 2.32 11.25
C ASP A 57 -6.53 2.95 12.07
N GLU A 58 -6.43 2.66 13.38
CA GLU A 58 -5.37 3.19 14.25
C GLU A 58 -3.97 2.67 13.89
N SER A 59 -3.91 1.51 13.21
CA SER A 59 -2.65 0.94 12.75
C SER A 59 -2.08 1.69 11.54
N GLU A 60 -2.93 2.38 10.76
CA GLU A 60 -2.57 3.00 9.49
C GLU A 60 -2.29 4.51 9.63
N ASP A 61 -3.03 5.22 10.48
CA ASP A 61 -2.95 6.69 10.61
C ASP A 61 -2.48 7.14 12.01
N LYS A 62 -1.29 7.76 12.06
CA LYS A 62 -0.70 8.28 13.31
C LYS A 62 -1.46 9.46 13.90
N ASP A 63 -2.22 10.18 13.07
CA ASP A 63 -2.96 11.37 13.48
C ASP A 63 -4.41 11.04 13.85
N ALA A 64 -4.85 9.79 13.66
CA ALA A 64 -6.18 9.34 14.02
C ALA A 64 -6.41 9.38 15.54
N VAL A 65 -7.61 9.78 15.94
CA VAL A 65 -8.05 9.71 17.35
C VAL A 65 -8.26 8.26 17.72
N ALA A 66 -7.54 7.78 18.75
CA ALA A 66 -7.66 6.39 19.20
C ALA A 66 -9.11 6.03 19.57
N ALA A 67 -9.55 4.84 19.21
CA ALA A 67 -10.89 4.32 19.44
C ALA A 67 -11.26 4.32 20.93
N ILE A 68 -10.30 4.05 21.82
CA ILE A 68 -10.51 4.15 23.27
C ILE A 68 -10.85 5.59 23.71
N ASP A 69 -10.20 6.58 23.13
CA ASP A 69 -10.46 7.99 23.42
C ASP A 69 -11.80 8.41 22.83
N THR A 70 -12.09 8.00 21.59
CA THR A 70 -13.40 8.22 20.95
C THR A 70 -14.54 7.63 21.79
N LEU A 71 -14.38 6.40 22.31
CA LEU A 71 -15.36 5.75 23.17
C LEU A 71 -15.51 6.48 24.51
N ARG A 72 -14.39 6.92 25.10
CA ARG A 72 -14.37 7.73 26.33
C ARG A 72 -15.09 9.05 26.14
N TYR A 73 -14.80 9.80 25.08
CA TYR A 73 -15.46 11.07 24.76
C TYR A 73 -16.95 10.87 24.47
N SER A 74 -17.29 9.82 23.71
CA SER A 74 -18.69 9.46 23.42
C SER A 74 -19.48 9.19 24.72
N SER A 75 -18.85 8.60 25.74
CA SER A 75 -19.47 8.37 27.05
C SER A 75 -19.74 9.65 27.87
N GLN A 76 -19.30 10.81 27.40
CA GLN A 76 -19.48 12.11 28.07
C GLN A 76 -20.50 13.01 27.37
N VAL A 77 -21.01 12.61 26.20
CA VAL A 77 -21.96 13.43 25.41
C VAL A 77 -23.29 13.62 26.14
N CYS A 78 -23.89 12.54 26.64
CA CYS A 78 -25.12 12.59 27.43
C CYS A 78 -25.29 11.34 28.31
N SER A 79 -26.24 11.38 29.25
CA SER A 79 -26.50 10.26 30.17
C SER A 79 -26.88 8.97 29.45
N LYS A 80 -27.68 9.05 28.37
CA LYS A 80 -28.09 7.91 27.57
C LYS A 80 -26.90 7.21 26.91
N TRP A 81 -26.03 7.97 26.27
CA TRP A 81 -24.82 7.45 25.61
C TRP A 81 -23.87 6.82 26.62
N ARG A 82 -23.66 7.51 27.74
CA ARG A 82 -22.89 6.99 28.87
C ARG A 82 -23.44 5.65 29.35
N GLN A 83 -24.75 5.55 29.59
CA GLN A 83 -25.37 4.33 30.07
C GLN A 83 -25.16 3.17 29.09
N ILE A 84 -25.38 3.39 27.79
CA ILE A 84 -25.14 2.39 26.74
C ILE A 84 -23.68 1.96 26.77
N ILE A 85 -22.74 2.88 26.59
CA ILE A 85 -21.30 2.57 26.50
C ILE A 85 -20.79 1.85 27.76
N LEU A 86 -21.22 2.27 28.95
CA LEU A 86 -20.82 1.63 30.20
C LEU A 86 -21.47 0.26 30.44
N SER A 87 -22.63 -0.02 29.82
CA SER A 87 -23.35 -1.29 29.98
C SER A 87 -22.80 -2.41 29.09
N PHE A 88 -22.13 -2.08 27.98
CA PHE A 88 -21.63 -3.06 27.02
C PHE A 88 -20.13 -3.30 27.16
N SER A 89 -19.77 -4.33 27.90
CA SER A 89 -18.37 -4.78 28.04
C SER A 89 -17.67 -5.09 26.71
N SER A 90 -18.41 -5.43 25.65
CA SER A 90 -17.85 -5.73 24.33
C SER A 90 -17.29 -4.50 23.61
N LEU A 91 -17.75 -3.29 23.96
CA LEU A 91 -17.18 -2.05 23.43
C LEU A 91 -15.78 -1.84 24.04
N TRP A 92 -15.67 -1.97 25.37
CA TRP A 92 -14.39 -1.86 26.08
C TRP A 92 -13.41 -2.96 25.70
N GLY A 93 -13.89 -4.18 25.42
CA GLY A 93 -13.04 -5.27 24.95
C GLY A 93 -12.42 -5.02 23.58
N GLN A 94 -12.99 -4.15 22.74
CA GLN A 94 -12.48 -3.89 21.40
C GLN A 94 -11.44 -2.78 21.31
N VAL A 95 -11.25 -2.01 22.38
CA VAL A 95 -10.43 -0.79 22.37
C VAL A 95 -9.20 -0.88 23.28
N ILE A 96 -8.63 -2.08 23.47
CA ILE A 96 -7.46 -2.25 24.33
C ILE A 96 -6.20 -1.80 23.59
N ASN A 97 -5.94 -0.49 23.61
CA ASN A 97 -4.72 0.10 23.06
C ASN A 97 -3.73 0.39 24.20
N PHE A 98 -2.65 -0.40 24.31
CA PHE A 98 -1.65 -0.23 25.36
C PHE A 98 -0.94 1.11 25.32
N SER A 99 -0.74 1.71 24.14
CA SER A 99 -0.13 3.05 24.00
C SER A 99 -1.00 4.17 24.60
N ARG A 100 -2.25 3.89 24.97
CA ARG A 100 -3.19 4.83 25.64
C ARG A 100 -3.53 4.44 27.08
N LEU A 101 -2.97 3.34 27.59
CA LEU A 101 -3.27 2.77 28.91
C LEU A 101 -2.06 2.83 29.86
N GLU A 102 -1.32 3.94 29.82
CA GLU A 102 -0.14 4.17 30.65
C GLU A 102 -0.46 4.26 32.14
N ASP A 103 -1.54 4.96 32.47
CA ASP A 103 -2.04 5.13 33.84
C ASP A 103 -2.62 3.80 34.36
N ASP A 104 -2.10 3.35 35.51
CA ASP A 104 -2.43 2.04 36.09
C ASP A 104 -3.92 1.96 36.48
N ASP A 105 -4.46 3.02 37.11
CA ASP A 105 -5.86 3.07 37.54
C ASP A 105 -6.80 3.03 36.33
N TRP A 106 -6.48 3.81 35.28
CA TRP A 106 -7.25 3.82 34.06
C TRP A 106 -7.19 2.48 33.33
N ARG A 107 -6.01 1.86 33.26
CA ARG A 107 -5.82 0.54 32.67
C ARG A 107 -6.64 -0.52 33.40
N GLU A 108 -6.60 -0.55 34.72
CA GLU A 108 -7.39 -1.46 35.54
C GLU A 108 -8.89 -1.24 35.35
N GLU A 109 -9.35 0.01 35.30
CA GLU A 109 -10.75 0.34 35.08
C GLU A 109 -11.23 -0.12 33.70
N VAL A 110 -10.43 0.09 32.65
CA VAL A 110 -10.74 -0.36 31.29
C VAL A 110 -10.80 -1.89 31.25
N LEU A 111 -9.79 -2.58 31.79
CA LEU A 111 -9.75 -4.05 31.86
C LEU A 111 -10.94 -4.61 32.65
N ARG A 112 -11.32 -3.98 33.78
CA ARG A 112 -12.50 -4.35 34.57
C ARG A 112 -13.78 -4.22 33.75
N ARG A 113 -13.92 -3.16 32.95
CA ARG A 113 -15.10 -2.93 32.08
C ARG A 113 -15.22 -3.96 30.95
N THR A 114 -14.12 -4.55 30.49
CA THR A 114 -14.17 -5.63 29.48
C THR A 114 -14.94 -6.86 29.95
N GLY A 115 -15.13 -7.04 31.27
CA GLY A 115 -15.90 -8.13 31.85
C GLY A 115 -15.42 -9.48 31.36
N ARG A 116 -16.27 -10.21 30.62
CA ARG A 116 -15.97 -11.51 29.97
C ARG A 116 -15.88 -11.46 28.44
N SER A 117 -15.91 -10.27 27.85
CA SER A 117 -15.90 -10.07 26.40
C SER A 117 -14.60 -10.54 25.73
N LEU A 118 -14.66 -10.87 24.44
CA LEU A 118 -13.44 -11.05 23.66
C LEU A 118 -12.66 -9.74 23.57
N LEU A 119 -11.34 -9.86 23.47
CA LEU A 119 -10.42 -8.72 23.46
C LEU A 119 -9.81 -8.51 22.07
N SER A 120 -9.79 -7.26 21.62
CA SER A 120 -8.90 -6.76 20.59
C SER A 120 -7.82 -5.94 21.28
N VAL A 121 -6.57 -6.33 21.10
CA VAL A 121 -5.41 -5.74 21.77
C VAL A 121 -4.46 -5.15 20.73
N PHE A 122 -4.20 -3.87 20.84
CA PHE A 122 -3.26 -3.11 20.03
C PHE A 122 -2.12 -2.58 20.91
N TRP A 123 -0.90 -2.63 20.39
CA TRP A 123 0.24 -1.90 20.93
C TRP A 123 1.04 -1.37 19.77
N GLY A 124 0.86 -0.08 19.45
CA GLY A 124 1.56 0.57 18.36
C GLY A 124 2.90 1.16 18.79
N PRO A 125 3.66 1.75 17.84
CA PRO A 125 4.91 2.44 18.12
C PRO A 125 4.75 3.44 19.28
N PRO A 126 5.70 3.47 20.23
CA PRO A 126 5.56 4.28 21.44
C PRO A 126 5.46 5.78 21.12
N SER A 127 4.44 6.45 21.66
CA SER A 127 4.32 7.90 21.64
C SER A 127 5.01 8.53 22.85
N GLN A 128 6.33 8.74 22.80
CA GLN A 128 7.18 9.42 23.82
C GLN A 128 7.15 8.92 25.29
N ALA A 129 6.05 8.35 25.78
CA ALA A 129 5.91 7.65 27.04
C ALA A 129 5.57 6.19 26.73
N SER A 130 6.36 5.25 27.23
CA SER A 130 6.14 3.83 26.97
C SER A 130 5.76 3.13 28.25
N LEU A 131 4.63 2.43 28.24
CA LEU A 131 4.31 1.41 29.23
C LEU A 131 5.49 0.46 29.44
N CYS A 132 5.65 0.02 30.68
CA CYS A 132 6.58 -1.06 30.99
C CYS A 132 6.13 -2.35 30.28
N GLU A 133 7.02 -2.94 29.49
CA GLU A 133 6.80 -4.19 28.75
C GLU A 133 6.35 -5.35 29.66
N VAL A 134 6.79 -5.33 30.92
CA VAL A 134 6.37 -6.28 31.96
C VAL A 134 4.86 -6.21 32.18
N SER A 135 4.26 -5.02 32.17
CA SER A 135 2.82 -4.83 32.32
C SER A 135 2.05 -5.40 31.13
N VAL A 136 2.53 -5.14 29.90
CA VAL A 136 1.90 -5.66 28.67
C VAL A 136 1.91 -7.19 28.67
N THR A 137 3.06 -7.80 28.92
CA THR A 137 3.20 -9.26 28.93
C THR A 137 2.34 -9.93 30.01
N GLU A 138 2.23 -9.33 31.20
CA GLU A 138 1.41 -9.87 32.27
C GLU A 138 -0.08 -9.78 31.93
N ILE A 139 -0.54 -8.70 31.27
CA ILE A 139 -1.93 -8.59 30.80
C ILE A 139 -2.22 -9.62 29.71
N LEU A 140 -1.34 -9.75 28.72
CA LEU A 140 -1.48 -10.77 27.66
C LEU A 140 -1.57 -12.17 28.26
N LYS A 141 -0.73 -12.48 29.26
CA LYS A 141 -0.74 -13.76 29.98
C LYS A 141 -2.07 -13.98 30.72
N HIS A 142 -2.62 -12.98 31.40
CA HIS A 142 -3.88 -13.13 32.14
C HIS A 142 -5.09 -13.29 31.23
N HIS A 143 -5.08 -12.64 30.06
CA HIS A 143 -6.25 -12.54 29.20
C HIS A 143 -6.17 -13.32 27.89
N TRP A 144 -5.06 -14.05 27.65
CA TRP A 144 -4.77 -14.79 26.40
C TRP A 144 -5.97 -15.54 25.81
N ASP A 145 -6.70 -16.28 26.65
CA ASP A 145 -7.77 -17.18 26.21
C ASP A 145 -9.01 -16.44 25.66
N ARG A 146 -9.07 -15.11 25.82
CA ARG A 146 -10.13 -14.23 25.31
C ARG A 146 -9.65 -13.27 24.23
N ILE A 147 -8.35 -13.22 23.94
CA ILE A 147 -7.82 -12.34 22.88
C ILE A 147 -8.20 -12.94 21.52
N ARG A 148 -9.06 -12.22 20.79
CA ARG A 148 -9.48 -12.58 19.43
C ARG A 148 -8.64 -11.88 18.37
N TRP A 149 -8.13 -10.70 18.67
CA TRP A 149 -7.37 -9.87 17.74
C TRP A 149 -6.18 -9.31 18.50
N LEU A 150 -4.98 -9.57 18.00
CA LEU A 150 -3.73 -9.13 18.60
C LEU A 150 -2.87 -8.48 17.53
N GLU A 151 -2.50 -7.24 17.77
CA GLU A 151 -1.52 -6.50 16.99
C GLU A 151 -0.52 -5.83 17.92
N LEU A 152 0.74 -6.23 17.80
CA LEU A 152 1.83 -5.71 18.62
C LEU A 152 2.96 -5.25 17.69
N ASP A 153 3.19 -3.95 17.65
CA ASP A 153 4.36 -3.35 17.06
C ASP A 153 5.35 -3.03 18.18
N VAL A 154 6.43 -3.78 18.21
CA VAL A 154 7.47 -3.67 19.21
C VAL A 154 8.75 -3.05 18.64
N THR A 155 8.64 -2.42 17.47
CA THR A 155 9.72 -1.71 16.79
C THR A 155 10.01 -0.40 17.55
N ASN A 156 11.27 -0.04 17.76
CA ASN A 156 11.74 1.16 18.49
C ASN A 156 11.81 1.11 20.03
N HIS A 157 11.46 0.00 20.67
CA HIS A 157 11.83 -0.15 22.07
C HIS A 157 13.31 -0.52 22.16
N ASP A 158 14.09 0.30 22.88
CA ASP A 158 15.48 -0.02 23.23
C ASP A 158 15.43 -1.21 24.19
N PHE A 159 15.28 -2.41 23.62
CA PHE A 159 15.26 -3.68 24.33
C PHE A 159 16.65 -3.91 24.93
N GLY A 160 16.92 -3.22 26.04
CA GLY A 160 18.17 -3.31 26.78
C GLY A 160 18.45 -4.71 27.33
N SER A 161 17.53 -5.68 27.17
CA SER A 161 17.80 -7.08 27.49
C SER A 161 16.94 -8.08 26.71
N ASP A 162 17.55 -9.20 26.30
CA ASP A 162 16.88 -10.42 25.80
C ASP A 162 15.82 -11.00 26.77
N TYR A 163 15.73 -10.51 28.00
CA TYR A 163 14.83 -11.03 29.03
C TYR A 163 13.35 -10.73 28.73
N SER A 164 13.06 -9.55 28.17
CA SER A 164 11.66 -9.11 27.98
C SER A 164 10.93 -9.91 26.90
N ILE A 165 11.59 -10.16 25.78
CA ILE A 165 11.01 -10.90 24.66
C ILE A 165 10.67 -12.37 25.02
N LYS A 166 11.40 -12.95 25.97
CA LYS A 166 11.16 -14.34 26.44
C LYS A 166 9.79 -14.51 27.10
N GLN A 167 9.22 -13.47 27.70
CA GLN A 167 7.90 -13.56 28.30
C GLN A 167 6.80 -13.65 27.23
N PHE A 168 6.93 -12.92 26.13
CA PHE A 168 6.03 -13.04 24.98
C PHE A 168 6.03 -14.46 24.41
N TRP A 169 7.19 -15.11 24.29
CA TRP A 169 7.25 -16.50 23.81
C TRP A 169 6.44 -17.47 24.67
N LYS A 170 6.48 -17.33 26.00
CA LYS A 170 5.67 -18.18 26.89
C LYS A 170 4.18 -17.96 26.69
N VAL A 171 3.77 -16.73 26.42
CA VAL A 171 2.36 -16.41 26.14
C VAL A 171 1.96 -17.00 24.78
N PHE A 172 2.73 -16.75 23.72
CA PHE A 172 2.39 -17.18 22.37
C PHE A 172 2.49 -18.70 22.15
N GLN A 173 3.20 -19.44 23.01
CA GLN A 173 3.16 -20.90 23.02
C GLN A 173 1.80 -21.46 23.49
N ARG A 174 0.97 -20.68 24.18
CA ARG A 174 -0.31 -21.18 24.69
C ARG A 174 -1.33 -21.34 23.56
N PRO A 175 -2.13 -22.41 23.57
CA PRO A 175 -3.23 -22.56 22.63
C PRO A 175 -4.24 -21.42 22.77
N SER A 176 -4.90 -21.03 21.68
CA SER A 176 -6.01 -20.08 21.72
C SER A 176 -7.16 -20.55 20.84
N LYS A 177 -8.37 -20.65 21.40
CA LYS A 177 -9.55 -21.10 20.66
C LYS A 177 -10.26 -19.98 19.91
N VAL A 178 -9.98 -18.73 20.26
CA VAL A 178 -10.73 -17.54 19.80
C VAL A 178 -9.87 -16.56 19.03
N LEU A 179 -8.55 -16.76 18.95
CA LEU A 179 -7.63 -15.89 18.21
C LEU A 179 -7.91 -15.98 16.70
N GLU A 180 -8.38 -14.87 16.13
CA GLU A 180 -8.68 -14.69 14.70
C GLU A 180 -7.55 -13.95 13.97
N THR A 181 -6.95 -12.94 14.61
CA THR A 181 -5.85 -12.14 14.04
C THR A 181 -4.66 -12.13 14.97
N PHE A 182 -3.49 -12.42 14.40
CA PHE A 182 -2.20 -12.33 15.08
C PHE A 182 -1.19 -11.59 14.19
N ARG A 183 -0.87 -10.36 14.58
CA ARG A 183 0.12 -9.48 13.95
C ARG A 183 1.16 -9.09 15.01
N VAL A 184 2.40 -9.52 14.88
CA VAL A 184 3.43 -9.20 15.88
C VAL A 184 4.76 -8.88 15.20
N PHE A 185 5.27 -7.68 15.43
CA PHE A 185 6.48 -7.15 14.83
C PHE A 185 7.56 -6.94 15.90
N PHE A 186 8.72 -7.55 15.68
CA PHE A 186 9.91 -7.33 16.50
C PHE A 186 11.03 -6.81 15.60
N ASP A 187 10.80 -5.69 14.92
CA ASP A 187 11.86 -5.12 14.09
C ASP A 187 13.00 -4.62 14.97
N ARG A 188 14.22 -4.90 14.53
CA ARG A 188 15.40 -4.24 15.05
C ARG A 188 15.83 -3.22 14.01
N THR A 189 16.06 -1.99 14.43
CA THR A 189 16.37 -0.86 13.55
C THR A 189 17.62 -1.05 12.67
N ASP A 190 18.42 -2.08 12.91
CA ASP A 190 19.51 -2.48 12.04
C ASP A 190 18.97 -3.18 10.78
N ARG A 191 19.06 -2.47 9.65
CA ARG A 191 18.67 -2.83 8.26
C ARG A 191 19.20 -4.15 7.69
N LYS A 192 19.66 -5.08 8.52
CA LYS A 192 20.05 -6.43 8.14
C LYS A 192 18.80 -7.29 7.92
N PRO A 193 18.91 -8.35 7.10
CA PRO A 193 17.83 -9.33 6.98
C PRO A 193 17.41 -9.81 8.37
N VAL A 194 16.11 -9.82 8.58
CA VAL A 194 15.48 -10.04 9.87
C VAL A 194 15.72 -11.50 10.30
N ASP A 195 16.56 -11.71 11.33
CA ASP A 195 16.79 -13.03 11.87
C ASP A 195 15.54 -13.57 12.59
N ILE A 196 15.34 -14.89 12.52
CA ILE A 196 14.34 -15.56 13.36
C ILE A 196 14.81 -15.48 14.82
N ILE A 197 14.12 -14.67 15.62
CA ILE A 197 14.45 -14.44 17.02
C ILE A 197 13.76 -15.42 17.98
N SER A 198 12.70 -16.10 17.51
CA SER A 198 12.01 -17.10 18.33
C SER A 198 12.94 -18.30 18.62
N PRO A 199 12.89 -18.90 19.82
CA PRO A 199 13.68 -20.09 20.16
C PRO A 199 13.53 -21.24 19.17
N SER A 200 14.55 -22.08 19.03
CA SER A 200 14.52 -23.15 18.03
C SER A 200 13.42 -24.21 18.26
N ASN A 201 13.06 -24.43 19.53
CA ASN A 201 11.99 -25.31 19.99
C ASN A 201 10.63 -24.60 20.15
N PHE A 202 10.52 -23.35 19.71
CA PHE A 202 9.28 -22.59 19.79
C PHE A 202 8.20 -23.19 18.87
N VAL A 203 7.01 -23.42 19.42
CA VAL A 203 5.82 -23.87 18.70
C VAL A 203 4.71 -22.89 18.99
N ILE A 204 4.41 -22.05 18.00
CA ILE A 204 3.38 -21.03 18.14
C ILE A 204 2.00 -21.68 18.38
N PHE A 205 1.29 -21.14 19.36
CA PHE A 205 -0.02 -21.58 19.85
C PHE A 205 -0.10 -23.05 20.27
N ASN A 206 1.04 -23.71 20.51
CA ASN A 206 1.09 -25.17 20.63
C ASN A 206 0.32 -25.87 19.49
N ASN A 207 0.41 -25.30 18.27
CA ASN A 207 -0.33 -25.71 17.07
C ASN A 207 -1.87 -25.72 17.18
N THR A 208 -2.46 -25.02 18.16
CA THR A 208 -3.90 -24.97 18.38
C THR A 208 -4.41 -23.52 18.33
N ALA A 209 -4.79 -23.10 17.14
CA ALA A 209 -5.43 -21.80 16.88
C ALA A 209 -6.54 -21.93 15.81
N PRO A 210 -7.62 -22.70 16.07
CA PRO A 210 -8.60 -23.06 15.04
C PRO A 210 -9.39 -21.87 14.49
N ALA A 211 -9.48 -20.76 15.22
CA ALA A 211 -10.16 -19.55 14.76
C ALA A 211 -9.27 -18.62 13.90
N LEU A 212 -7.97 -18.94 13.77
CA LEU A 212 -6.99 -18.03 13.16
C LEU A 212 -7.24 -17.86 11.66
N ARG A 213 -7.32 -16.60 11.23
CA ARG A 213 -7.57 -16.18 9.85
C ARG A 213 -6.44 -15.32 9.30
N VAL A 214 -5.80 -14.52 10.16
CA VAL A 214 -4.72 -13.60 9.78
C VAL A 214 -3.49 -13.93 10.63
N PHE A 215 -2.40 -14.27 9.97
CA PHE A 215 -1.11 -14.51 10.61
C PHE A 215 -0.03 -13.65 9.95
N CYS A 216 0.58 -12.76 10.74
CA CYS A 216 1.76 -12.01 10.37
C CYS A 216 2.73 -11.90 11.57
N ALA A 217 3.93 -12.44 11.43
CA ALA A 217 4.91 -12.44 12.50
C ALA A 217 6.35 -12.57 11.96
N PRO A 218 6.88 -11.57 11.21
CA PRO A 218 8.09 -11.67 10.37
C PRO A 218 9.34 -12.30 11.04
N ASN A 219 9.45 -12.23 12.37
CA ASN A 219 10.57 -12.76 13.15
C ASN A 219 10.30 -14.09 13.89
N MET A 220 9.11 -14.67 13.73
CA MET A 220 8.72 -15.88 14.46
C MET A 220 8.79 -17.12 13.60
N ARG A 221 9.31 -18.20 14.16
CA ARG A 221 9.23 -19.53 13.56
C ARG A 221 7.82 -20.09 13.71
N PHE A 222 7.28 -20.59 12.62
CA PHE A 222 6.11 -21.46 12.61
C PHE A 222 6.35 -22.62 11.65
N LYS A 223 5.47 -23.63 11.71
CA LYS A 223 5.54 -24.77 10.80
C LYS A 223 4.47 -24.62 9.72
N LEU A 224 4.85 -24.81 8.47
CA LEU A 224 3.96 -24.77 7.30
C LEU A 224 3.02 -25.98 7.19
N ASP A 225 3.07 -26.91 8.15
CA ASP A 225 2.15 -28.06 8.30
C ASP A 225 1.21 -27.91 9.51
N ALA A 226 1.19 -26.74 10.17
CA ALA A 226 0.39 -26.54 11.36
C ALA A 226 -1.13 -26.63 11.05
N PRO A 227 -1.96 -27.29 11.89
CA PRO A 227 -3.38 -27.52 11.60
C PRO A 227 -4.22 -26.25 11.43
N TRP A 228 -3.83 -25.16 12.09
CA TRP A 228 -4.55 -23.88 12.01
C TRP A 228 -4.41 -23.18 10.65
N LEU A 229 -3.45 -23.59 9.80
CA LEU A 229 -3.27 -23.05 8.45
C LEU A 229 -4.50 -23.28 7.55
N ALA A 230 -5.30 -24.30 7.84
CA ALA A 230 -6.50 -24.62 7.07
C ALA A 230 -7.56 -23.50 7.09
N ASN A 231 -7.54 -22.63 8.11
CA ASN A 231 -8.49 -21.53 8.28
C ASN A 231 -7.92 -20.17 7.89
N LEU A 232 -6.63 -20.10 7.52
CA LEU A 232 -6.00 -18.85 7.16
C LEU A 232 -6.57 -18.28 5.86
N ARG A 233 -6.72 -16.96 5.88
CA ARG A 233 -7.07 -16.10 4.75
C ARG A 233 -5.94 -15.15 4.39
N PHE A 234 -5.15 -14.75 5.38
CA PHE A 234 -3.96 -13.92 5.18
C PHE A 234 -2.76 -14.57 5.85
N LEU A 235 -1.70 -14.75 5.08
CA LEU A 235 -0.42 -15.27 5.57
C LEU A 235 0.70 -14.32 5.14
N ALA A 236 1.41 -13.74 6.12
CA ALA A 236 2.75 -13.21 5.87
C ALA A 236 3.78 -14.31 6.12
N LEU A 237 4.65 -14.54 5.15
CA LEU A 237 5.80 -15.43 5.28
C LEU A 237 6.80 -14.81 6.26
N THR A 238 7.37 -15.66 7.10
CA THR A 238 8.26 -15.24 8.19
C THR A 238 9.51 -16.12 8.17
N GLY A 239 10.67 -15.49 8.37
CA GLY A 239 11.97 -16.16 8.28
C GLY A 239 12.26 -16.78 6.91
N GLN A 240 13.38 -17.53 6.83
CA GLN A 240 13.78 -18.21 5.60
C GLN A 240 12.99 -19.50 5.39
N VAL A 241 12.02 -19.46 4.49
CA VAL A 241 11.25 -20.60 3.99
C VAL A 241 11.66 -20.89 2.55
N SER A 242 11.65 -22.16 2.14
CA SER A 242 11.94 -22.49 0.75
C SER A 242 10.69 -22.31 -0.11
N ALA A 243 10.86 -21.94 -1.38
CA ALA A 243 9.76 -21.90 -2.34
C ALA A 243 9.04 -23.26 -2.42
N TYR A 244 9.79 -24.36 -2.29
CA TYR A 244 9.25 -25.73 -2.27
C TYR A 244 8.29 -25.94 -1.10
N ASP A 245 8.69 -25.55 0.12
CA ASP A 245 7.85 -25.72 1.31
C ASP A 245 6.58 -24.90 1.22
N VAL A 246 6.66 -23.67 0.70
CA VAL A 246 5.49 -22.81 0.47
C VAL A 246 4.53 -23.46 -0.53
N ILE A 247 5.02 -23.94 -1.68
CA ILE A 247 4.19 -24.65 -2.68
C ILE A 247 3.51 -25.88 -2.08
N ARG A 248 4.22 -26.65 -1.26
CA ARG A 248 3.67 -27.85 -0.61
C ARG A 248 2.64 -27.51 0.47
N ALA A 249 2.73 -26.32 1.07
CA ALA A 249 1.84 -25.87 2.13
C ALA A 249 0.52 -25.27 1.62
N ILE A 250 0.53 -24.58 0.48
CA ILE A 250 -0.67 -23.92 -0.09
C ILE A 250 -1.88 -24.86 -0.23
N PRO A 251 -1.75 -26.12 -0.69
CA PRO A 251 -2.89 -27.06 -0.73
C PRO A 251 -3.56 -27.33 0.62
N HIS A 252 -2.85 -27.11 1.73
CA HIS A 252 -3.39 -27.22 3.10
C HIS A 252 -4.06 -25.93 3.60
N MET A 253 -4.11 -24.88 2.76
CA MET A 253 -4.68 -23.57 3.08
C MET A 253 -5.81 -23.22 2.09
N PRO A 254 -6.92 -23.97 2.07
CA PRO A 254 -7.96 -23.81 1.06
C PRO A 254 -8.69 -22.46 1.12
N LEU A 255 -8.57 -21.72 2.23
CA LEU A 255 -9.18 -20.40 2.42
C LEU A 255 -8.21 -19.23 2.21
N LEU A 256 -6.96 -19.50 1.82
CA LEU A 256 -5.94 -18.46 1.69
C LEU A 256 -6.29 -17.48 0.57
N GLU A 257 -6.50 -16.21 0.92
CA GLU A 257 -6.84 -15.11 0.02
C GLU A 257 -5.64 -14.22 -0.29
N CYS A 258 -4.72 -14.04 0.66
CA CYS A 258 -3.55 -13.19 0.52
C CYS A 258 -2.29 -13.88 1.07
N LEU A 259 -1.24 -13.93 0.25
CA LEU A 259 0.09 -14.38 0.62
C LEU A 259 1.07 -13.22 0.44
N THR A 260 1.77 -12.84 1.51
CA THR A 260 2.73 -11.73 1.50
C THR A 260 4.10 -12.15 2.03
N ASP A 261 5.16 -11.47 1.60
CA ASP A 261 6.48 -11.46 2.26
C ASP A 261 6.78 -10.04 2.76
N GLU A 262 6.57 -9.81 4.05
CA GLU A 262 6.83 -8.51 4.67
C GLU A 262 8.31 -8.30 5.02
N THR A 263 9.11 -9.36 5.10
CA THR A 263 10.55 -9.28 5.42
C THR A 263 11.44 -8.99 4.22
N SER A 264 10.85 -9.00 3.02
CA SER A 264 11.53 -8.78 1.74
C SER A 264 12.69 -9.72 1.45
N ASN A 265 12.66 -10.96 1.95
CA ASN A 265 13.64 -12.04 1.79
C ASN A 265 13.19 -13.37 2.44
N ALA A 266 11.89 -13.55 2.74
CA ALA A 266 11.42 -14.76 3.41
C ALA A 266 11.68 -16.02 2.56
N ILE A 267 11.64 -15.92 1.23
CA ILE A 267 11.83 -17.07 0.36
C ILE A 267 13.31 -17.24 0.01
N ALA A 268 13.92 -18.32 0.50
CA ALA A 268 15.34 -18.63 0.30
C ALA A 268 15.57 -19.75 -0.73
N CYS A 269 16.75 -19.71 -1.37
CA CYS A 269 17.24 -20.79 -2.23
C CYS A 269 17.90 -21.87 -1.36
N ASN A 270 17.37 -23.09 -1.36
CA ASN A 270 17.94 -24.18 -0.56
C ASN A 270 19.08 -24.94 -1.28
N GLY A 271 19.59 -24.44 -2.41
CA GLY A 271 20.70 -25.07 -3.17
C GLY A 271 20.37 -26.42 -3.82
N VAL A 272 19.26 -27.05 -3.44
CA VAL A 272 18.70 -28.20 -4.15
C VAL A 272 18.00 -27.66 -5.38
N GLY A 273 18.59 -27.87 -6.56
CA GLY A 273 17.94 -27.52 -7.82
C GLY A 273 16.52 -28.08 -7.80
N LEU A 274 15.51 -27.21 -7.95
CA LEU A 274 14.11 -27.57 -7.77
C LEU A 274 13.78 -28.66 -8.82
N PRO A 275 13.60 -29.93 -8.43
CA PRO A 275 12.98 -30.89 -9.35
C PRO A 275 11.61 -30.35 -9.74
N SER A 276 11.14 -30.65 -10.96
CA SER A 276 9.89 -30.14 -11.53
C SER A 276 8.75 -30.16 -10.51
N LEU A 277 8.53 -29.02 -9.84
CA LEU A 277 7.48 -28.88 -8.84
C LEU A 277 6.12 -29.03 -9.54
N PRO A 278 5.13 -29.68 -8.91
CA PRO A 278 3.80 -29.68 -9.45
C PRO A 278 3.27 -28.24 -9.48
N GLN A 279 2.75 -27.81 -10.63
CA GLN A 279 2.02 -26.56 -10.70
C GLN A 279 0.74 -26.69 -9.86
N ILE A 280 0.50 -25.70 -9.01
CA ILE A 280 -0.69 -25.63 -8.18
C ILE A 280 -1.65 -24.57 -8.72
N THR A 281 -2.95 -24.83 -8.61
CA THR A 281 -4.00 -23.85 -8.95
C THR A 281 -4.81 -23.54 -7.69
N PRO A 282 -4.32 -22.63 -6.83
CA PRO A 282 -5.05 -22.26 -5.62
C PRO A 282 -6.26 -21.42 -6.00
N SER A 283 -7.47 -21.95 -5.75
CA SER A 283 -8.72 -21.28 -6.15
C SER A 283 -9.04 -20.02 -5.34
N SER A 284 -8.44 -19.87 -4.16
CA SER A 284 -8.83 -18.84 -3.19
C SER A 284 -7.87 -17.66 -3.14
N ILE A 285 -6.64 -17.80 -3.65
CA ILE A 285 -5.63 -16.73 -3.59
C ILE A 285 -6.03 -15.63 -4.57
N LYS A 286 -6.27 -14.44 -4.01
CA LYS A 286 -6.63 -13.22 -4.73
C LYS A 286 -5.45 -12.25 -4.81
N LYS A 287 -4.52 -12.30 -3.85
CA LYS A 287 -3.42 -11.33 -3.75
C LYS A 287 -2.10 -12.01 -3.39
N LEU A 288 -1.06 -11.65 -4.14
CA LEU A 288 0.33 -12.02 -3.87
C LEU A 288 1.15 -10.74 -3.74
N ILE A 289 1.73 -10.50 -2.57
CA ILE A 289 2.56 -9.31 -2.29
C ILE A 289 3.96 -9.79 -1.93
N LEU A 290 4.88 -9.76 -2.89
CA LEU A 290 6.19 -10.35 -2.72
C LEU A 290 7.26 -9.32 -3.06
N SER A 291 8.16 -9.08 -2.10
CA SER A 291 9.34 -8.26 -2.32
C SER A 291 10.60 -9.09 -2.12
N SER A 292 11.61 -8.86 -2.96
CA SER A 292 12.92 -9.46 -2.79
C SER A 292 14.00 -8.40 -2.91
N SER A 293 14.90 -8.39 -1.94
CA SER A 293 16.06 -7.51 -1.96
C SER A 293 17.37 -8.28 -2.05
N SER A 294 17.37 -9.61 -2.17
CA SER A 294 18.58 -10.45 -2.22
C SER A 294 18.67 -11.27 -3.50
N ASP A 295 17.89 -12.33 -3.61
CA ASP A 295 17.82 -13.25 -4.74
C ASP A 295 16.39 -13.29 -5.27
N ILE A 296 16.24 -13.03 -6.57
CA ILE A 296 14.95 -13.08 -7.24
C ILE A 296 14.49 -14.53 -7.49
N GLY A 297 15.45 -15.45 -7.63
CA GLY A 297 15.23 -16.79 -8.17
C GLY A 297 14.16 -17.57 -7.40
N PRO A 298 14.24 -17.68 -6.07
CA PRO A 298 13.23 -18.36 -5.28
C PRO A 298 11.81 -17.80 -5.45
N TYR A 299 11.66 -16.49 -5.62
CA TYR A 299 10.35 -15.83 -5.80
C TYR A 299 9.78 -16.10 -7.18
N ILE A 300 10.59 -15.95 -8.22
CA ILE A 300 10.15 -16.21 -9.60
C ILE A 300 9.86 -17.69 -9.80
N ASN A 301 10.64 -18.57 -9.16
CA ASN A 301 10.35 -20.00 -9.08
C ASN A 301 9.00 -20.25 -8.39
N LEU A 302 8.76 -19.69 -7.20
CA LEU A 302 7.48 -19.79 -6.52
C LEU A 302 6.32 -19.35 -7.44
N LEU A 303 6.41 -18.14 -7.99
CA LEU A 303 5.37 -17.53 -8.82
C LEU A 303 5.11 -18.35 -10.10
N SER A 304 6.14 -18.98 -10.68
CA SER A 304 5.99 -19.82 -11.88
C SER A 304 5.23 -21.13 -11.64
N GLN A 305 5.18 -21.59 -10.38
CA GLN A 305 4.49 -22.81 -9.96
C GLN A 305 3.06 -22.55 -9.51
N ILE A 306 2.72 -21.29 -9.18
CA ILE A 306 1.36 -20.87 -8.84
C ILE A 306 0.66 -20.40 -10.11
N LYS A 307 -0.38 -21.11 -10.54
CA LYS A 307 -1.26 -20.65 -11.60
C LYS A 307 -2.24 -19.62 -11.01
N PRO A 308 -2.19 -18.33 -11.43
CA PRO A 308 -3.10 -17.32 -10.90
C PRO A 308 -4.56 -17.64 -11.26
N ALA A 309 -5.46 -17.39 -10.31
CA ALA A 309 -6.89 -17.37 -10.57
C ALA A 309 -7.28 -16.09 -11.34
N ALA A 310 -8.45 -16.08 -11.98
CA ALA A 310 -8.98 -14.84 -12.56
C ALA A 310 -9.25 -13.82 -11.45
N GLY A 311 -8.84 -12.56 -11.67
CA GLY A 311 -8.88 -11.50 -10.67
C GLY A 311 -7.76 -11.60 -9.63
N CYS A 312 -6.72 -12.41 -9.85
CA CYS A 312 -5.57 -12.46 -8.95
C CYS A 312 -4.61 -11.29 -9.22
N TYR A 313 -4.29 -10.52 -8.17
CA TYR A 313 -3.31 -9.43 -8.22
C TYR A 313 -1.93 -9.94 -7.83
N LEU A 314 -0.94 -9.46 -8.57
CA LEU A 314 0.45 -9.60 -8.21
C LEU A 314 0.98 -8.20 -7.91
N ASP A 315 1.45 -8.02 -6.68
CA ASP A 315 2.37 -6.97 -6.32
C ASP A 315 3.75 -7.61 -6.10
N PHE A 316 4.61 -7.51 -7.11
CA PHE A 316 5.96 -8.03 -7.08
C PHE A 316 6.98 -6.91 -7.24
N SER A 317 7.97 -6.88 -6.35
CA SER A 317 9.11 -5.98 -6.47
C SER A 317 10.44 -6.69 -6.19
N HIS A 318 11.46 -6.41 -7.00
CA HIS A 318 12.81 -6.87 -6.75
C HIS A 318 13.83 -5.74 -6.95
N THR A 319 14.79 -5.62 -6.03
CA THR A 319 15.87 -4.64 -6.10
C THR A 319 17.21 -5.31 -5.84
N ARG A 320 18.02 -5.64 -6.89
CA ARG A 320 19.44 -6.04 -6.73
C ARG A 320 20.28 -6.19 -8.01
N LEU A 321 21.50 -6.74 -7.87
CA LEU A 321 22.67 -6.59 -8.76
C LEU A 321 22.79 -7.58 -9.94
N THR A 322 22.32 -8.83 -9.82
CA THR A 322 22.72 -9.90 -10.76
C THR A 322 21.62 -10.91 -11.04
N PHE A 323 21.52 -11.30 -12.32
CA PHE A 323 20.55 -12.26 -12.84
C PHE A 323 21.23 -13.16 -13.85
N ASP A 324 20.86 -14.43 -13.88
CA ASP A 324 21.09 -15.26 -15.04
C ASP A 324 19.96 -15.03 -16.09
N ALA A 325 20.21 -15.44 -17.33
CA ALA A 325 19.25 -15.28 -18.41
C ALA A 325 18.01 -16.18 -18.26
N GLU A 326 18.14 -17.29 -17.54
CA GLU A 326 17.07 -18.28 -17.33
C GLU A 326 15.98 -17.70 -16.41
N MET A 327 16.37 -17.07 -15.29
CA MET A 327 15.49 -16.39 -14.35
C MET A 327 14.73 -15.24 -15.01
N LEU A 328 15.35 -14.52 -15.94
CA LEU A 328 14.68 -13.46 -16.69
C LEU A 328 13.63 -14.00 -17.67
N THR A 329 13.91 -15.16 -18.27
CA THR A 329 12.93 -15.87 -19.10
C THR A 329 11.76 -16.38 -18.25
N LEU A 330 12.02 -16.80 -17.01
CA LEU A 330 10.97 -17.20 -16.09
C LEU A 330 10.16 -16.00 -15.58
N ALA A 331 10.80 -14.86 -15.35
CA ALA A 331 10.15 -13.61 -14.97
C ALA A 331 9.20 -13.09 -16.07
N ASP A 332 9.59 -13.22 -17.34
CA ASP A 332 8.75 -12.95 -18.50
C ASP A 332 7.47 -13.79 -18.48
N ARG A 333 7.61 -15.11 -18.26
CA ARG A 333 6.47 -16.03 -18.15
C ARG A 333 5.56 -15.71 -16.97
N VAL A 334 6.13 -15.34 -15.83
CA VAL A 334 5.37 -14.91 -14.63
C VAL A 334 4.58 -13.65 -14.97
N LEU A 335 5.24 -12.61 -15.48
CA LEU A 335 4.58 -11.37 -15.87
C LEU A 335 3.45 -11.63 -16.87
N TYR A 336 3.68 -12.43 -17.91
CA TYR A 336 2.67 -12.80 -18.91
C TYR A 336 1.46 -13.49 -18.28
N SER A 337 1.70 -14.45 -17.38
CA SER A 337 0.63 -15.24 -16.78
C SER A 337 -0.25 -14.40 -15.84
N TYR A 338 0.39 -13.60 -14.97
CA TYR A 338 -0.33 -12.81 -13.96
C TYR A 338 -1.02 -11.59 -14.56
N SER A 339 -0.38 -10.87 -15.49
CA SER A 339 -1.00 -9.71 -16.15
C SER A 339 -2.26 -10.06 -16.94
N ARG A 340 -2.36 -11.29 -17.49
CA ARG A 340 -3.55 -11.78 -18.20
C ARG A 340 -4.70 -12.25 -17.29
N CYS A 341 -4.40 -12.55 -16.04
CA CYS A 341 -5.39 -12.93 -15.05
C CYS A 341 -5.96 -11.73 -14.29
N CYS A 342 -5.34 -10.56 -14.43
CA CYS A 342 -5.73 -9.31 -13.80
C CYS A 342 -6.64 -8.48 -14.72
N ASP A 343 -7.61 -7.74 -14.19
CA ASP A 343 -8.49 -6.85 -14.96
C ASP A 343 -7.83 -5.51 -15.30
N LEU A 344 -6.68 -5.58 -15.98
CA LEU A 344 -5.92 -4.42 -16.44
C LEU A 344 -6.74 -3.40 -17.28
N PRO A 345 -7.74 -3.77 -18.11
CA PRO A 345 -8.56 -2.79 -18.83
C PRO A 345 -9.37 -1.83 -17.92
N SER A 346 -9.63 -2.24 -16.68
CA SER A 346 -10.38 -1.44 -15.69
C SER A 346 -9.47 -0.48 -14.91
N ALA A 347 -8.16 -0.47 -15.17
CA ALA A 347 -7.24 0.42 -14.50
C ALA A 347 -7.55 1.90 -14.77
N ASN A 348 -7.47 2.73 -13.73
CA ASN A 348 -7.66 4.18 -13.80
C ASN A 348 -6.32 4.94 -13.81
N ASP A 349 -5.29 4.36 -13.20
CA ASP A 349 -3.94 4.93 -13.11
C ASP A 349 -2.90 3.89 -13.52
N ILE A 350 -1.97 4.27 -14.39
CA ILE A 350 -0.85 3.41 -14.82
C ILE A 350 0.48 4.12 -14.57
N SER A 351 1.44 3.40 -14.01
CA SER A 351 2.85 3.80 -14.01
C SER A 351 3.68 2.80 -14.81
N PHE A 352 4.33 3.31 -15.86
CA PHE A 352 5.10 2.50 -16.79
C PHE A 352 6.49 3.08 -17.05
N GLU A 353 7.51 2.43 -16.50
CA GLU A 353 8.90 2.86 -16.59
C GLU A 353 9.80 1.80 -17.24
N LEU A 354 10.41 2.19 -18.35
CA LEU A 354 11.30 1.43 -19.20
C LEU A 354 12.67 2.12 -19.25
N HIS A 355 13.52 1.80 -18.27
CA HIS A 355 14.84 2.40 -18.11
C HIS A 355 15.95 1.36 -18.19
N ARG A 356 17.19 1.81 -18.43
CA ARG A 356 18.37 0.92 -18.49
C ARG A 356 18.65 0.17 -17.17
N TYR A 357 18.04 0.58 -16.07
CA TYR A 357 18.23 0.04 -14.72
C TYR A 357 16.93 -0.43 -14.09
N GLN A 358 15.81 -0.31 -14.79
CA GLN A 358 14.51 -0.53 -14.19
C GLN A 358 13.48 -0.94 -15.23
N PHE A 359 12.70 -1.95 -14.88
CA PHE A 359 11.42 -2.24 -15.49
C PHE A 359 10.36 -2.06 -14.40
N ASN A 360 9.40 -1.17 -14.60
CA ASN A 360 8.25 -1.03 -13.71
C ASN A 360 6.99 -0.98 -14.54
N PHE A 361 6.05 -1.88 -14.25
CA PHE A 361 4.68 -1.75 -14.70
C PHE A 361 3.77 -1.85 -13.50
N GLU A 362 2.95 -0.84 -13.33
CA GLU A 362 2.02 -0.72 -12.23
C GLU A 362 0.68 -0.21 -12.76
N ALA A 363 -0.42 -0.83 -12.32
CA ALA A 363 -1.77 -0.46 -12.68
C ALA A 363 -2.64 -0.51 -11.42
N HIS A 364 -3.31 0.61 -11.13
CA HIS A 364 -4.30 0.69 -10.06
C HIS A 364 -5.68 0.34 -10.61
N ILE A 365 -6.37 -0.61 -9.96
CA ILE A 365 -7.66 -1.13 -10.40
C ILE A 365 -8.68 -0.79 -9.31
N PRO A 366 -9.67 0.09 -9.59
CA PRO A 366 -10.60 0.58 -8.59
C PRO A 366 -11.34 -0.53 -7.83
N GLY A 367 -11.23 -0.53 -6.49
CA GLY A 367 -11.90 -1.49 -5.59
C GLY A 367 -11.34 -2.91 -5.60
N GLU A 368 -10.31 -3.15 -6.40
CA GLU A 368 -9.69 -4.46 -6.63
C GLU A 368 -8.22 -4.50 -6.16
N GLY A 369 -7.54 -3.35 -6.20
CA GLY A 369 -6.21 -3.16 -5.64
C GLY A 369 -5.20 -2.71 -6.69
N GLN A 370 -3.98 -3.24 -6.63
CA GLN A 370 -2.87 -2.82 -7.48
C GLN A 370 -2.19 -4.05 -8.09
N PHE A 371 -1.98 -4.01 -9.40
CA PHE A 371 -1.04 -4.90 -10.09
C PHE A 371 0.30 -4.16 -10.20
N ARG A 372 1.37 -4.75 -9.69
CA ARG A 372 2.73 -4.19 -9.78
C ARG A 372 3.73 -5.29 -10.14
N PHE A 373 4.57 -5.02 -11.13
CA PHE A 373 5.73 -5.83 -11.44
C PHE A 373 6.94 -4.93 -11.65
N LYS A 374 7.79 -4.87 -10.62
CA LYS A 374 8.91 -3.94 -10.53
C LYS A 374 10.23 -4.67 -10.38
N LEU A 375 11.17 -4.39 -11.27
CA LEU A 375 12.55 -4.84 -11.16
C LEU A 375 13.49 -3.63 -11.21
N ILE A 376 14.29 -3.41 -10.17
CA ILE A 376 15.28 -2.33 -10.06
C ILE A 376 16.68 -2.92 -9.95
N TYR A 377 17.62 -2.34 -10.69
CA TYR A 377 19.00 -2.82 -10.81
C TYR A 377 20.00 -1.70 -10.64
N TYR A 378 21.14 -2.02 -10.04
CA TYR A 378 22.30 -1.12 -10.05
C TYR A 378 23.14 -1.28 -11.33
N THR A 379 22.99 -2.40 -12.03
CA THR A 379 23.66 -2.69 -13.30
C THR A 379 22.68 -2.57 -14.47
N LYS A 380 23.20 -2.35 -15.68
CA LYS A 380 22.34 -2.16 -16.85
C LYS A 380 21.62 -3.46 -17.18
N LEU A 381 20.29 -3.42 -17.18
CA LEU A 381 19.45 -4.47 -17.72
C LEU A 381 19.74 -4.67 -19.22
N PRO A 382 19.93 -5.92 -19.70
CA PRO A 382 20.06 -6.17 -21.12
C PRO A 382 18.80 -5.69 -21.86
N ARG A 383 18.99 -4.96 -22.98
CA ARG A 383 17.88 -4.35 -23.73
C ARG A 383 16.84 -5.38 -24.16
N ASP A 384 17.27 -6.57 -24.55
CA ASP A 384 16.37 -7.61 -25.05
C ASP A 384 15.50 -8.21 -23.96
N ILE A 385 15.96 -8.15 -22.70
CA ILE A 385 15.15 -8.54 -21.54
C ILE A 385 14.06 -7.50 -21.27
N ILE A 386 14.37 -6.21 -21.29
CA ILE A 386 13.35 -5.16 -21.13
C ILE A 386 12.30 -5.27 -22.24
N LYS A 387 12.73 -5.56 -23.47
CA LYS A 387 11.81 -5.82 -24.59
C LYS A 387 10.97 -7.07 -24.37
N ALA A 388 11.53 -8.15 -23.85
CA ALA A 388 10.80 -9.37 -23.53
C ALA A 388 9.76 -9.12 -22.43
N LEU A 389 10.14 -8.51 -21.30
CA LEU A 389 9.21 -8.16 -20.23
C LEU A 389 8.07 -7.24 -20.72
N PHE A 390 8.40 -6.22 -21.53
CA PHE A 390 7.36 -5.43 -22.18
C PHE A 390 6.52 -6.29 -23.14
N ALA A 391 7.14 -7.27 -23.80
CA ALA A 391 6.48 -8.23 -24.69
C ALA A 391 5.46 -9.15 -23.99
N ALA A 392 5.71 -9.48 -22.73
CA ALA A 392 4.84 -10.30 -21.89
C ALA A 392 3.53 -9.61 -21.48
N LEU A 393 3.51 -8.28 -21.38
CA LEU A 393 2.28 -7.55 -21.05
C LEU A 393 1.21 -7.77 -22.14
N PRO A 394 -0.08 -7.92 -21.79
CA PRO A 394 -1.12 -8.10 -22.78
C PRO A 394 -1.35 -6.80 -23.57
N SER A 395 -1.66 -6.93 -24.86
CA SER A 395 -2.13 -5.82 -25.68
C SER A 395 -3.56 -5.49 -25.29
N VAL A 396 -3.73 -4.55 -24.36
CA VAL A 396 -5.03 -4.12 -23.81
C VAL A 396 -5.31 -2.68 -24.17
N ASN A 397 -6.59 -2.38 -24.41
CA ASN A 397 -7.08 -1.01 -24.52
C ASN A 397 -7.48 -0.50 -23.13
N PHE A 398 -6.77 0.53 -22.66
CA PHE A 398 -6.90 1.16 -21.36
C PHE A 398 -7.80 2.39 -21.46
N GLN A 399 -9.07 2.17 -21.76
CA GLN A 399 -10.04 3.25 -22.00
C GLN A 399 -10.39 4.07 -20.76
N HIS A 400 -10.08 3.57 -19.56
CA HIS A 400 -10.43 4.21 -18.30
C HIS A 400 -9.24 4.91 -17.63
N VAL A 401 -8.03 4.80 -18.20
CA VAL A 401 -6.83 5.38 -17.61
C VAL A 401 -6.85 6.89 -17.78
N LYS A 402 -6.90 7.60 -16.66
CA LYS A 402 -6.87 9.06 -16.57
C LYS A 402 -5.47 9.58 -16.28
N THR A 403 -4.72 8.89 -15.42
CA THR A 403 -3.37 9.28 -15.05
C THR A 403 -2.37 8.28 -15.61
N LEU A 404 -1.37 8.78 -16.34
CA LEU A 404 -0.27 7.97 -16.83
C LEU A 404 1.06 8.54 -16.36
N THR A 405 1.79 7.78 -15.54
CA THR A 405 3.22 8.00 -15.33
C THR A 405 4.00 7.24 -16.39
N LEU A 406 4.75 7.94 -17.23
CA LEU A 406 5.51 7.35 -18.33
C LEU A 406 6.99 7.71 -18.23
N GLY A 407 7.85 6.69 -18.19
CA GLY A 407 9.29 6.84 -18.20
C GLY A 407 9.93 5.98 -19.29
N ILE A 408 10.38 6.55 -20.41
CA ILE A 408 11.03 5.77 -21.48
C ILE A 408 12.45 6.27 -21.71
N SER A 409 13.43 5.36 -21.67
CA SER A 409 14.80 5.69 -22.07
C SER A 409 14.99 5.55 -23.59
N PRO A 410 15.45 6.61 -24.28
CA PRO A 410 15.84 6.52 -25.70
C PRO A 410 16.99 5.53 -25.94
N THR A 411 17.74 5.19 -24.88
CA THR A 411 18.81 4.20 -24.95
C THR A 411 18.30 2.77 -24.91
N THR A 412 17.03 2.54 -24.57
CA THR A 412 16.42 1.20 -24.53
C THR A 412 15.57 0.95 -25.77
N PHE A 413 14.76 1.93 -26.15
CA PHE A 413 13.85 1.82 -27.29
C PHE A 413 14.05 2.97 -28.27
N LYS A 414 13.78 2.69 -29.54
CA LYS A 414 13.72 3.71 -30.59
C LYS A 414 12.29 4.28 -30.65
N PRO A 415 12.11 5.57 -31.00
CA PRO A 415 10.80 6.20 -31.14
C PRO A 415 9.86 5.52 -32.16
N ASN A 416 10.43 4.82 -33.15
CA ASN A 416 9.67 4.04 -34.14
C ASN A 416 9.34 2.61 -33.67
N ASN A 417 9.50 2.29 -32.39
CA ASN A 417 9.14 0.98 -31.87
C ASN A 417 7.60 0.83 -31.88
N ARG A 418 7.12 -0.05 -32.77
CA ARG A 418 5.69 -0.33 -32.97
C ARG A 418 4.94 -0.60 -31.67
N ARG A 419 5.51 -1.38 -30.75
CA ARG A 419 4.83 -1.77 -29.51
C ARG A 419 4.65 -0.61 -28.54
N ILE A 420 5.62 0.29 -28.46
CA ILE A 420 5.48 1.52 -27.66
C ILE A 420 4.39 2.40 -28.25
N THR A 421 4.39 2.57 -29.57
CA THR A 421 3.34 3.31 -30.26
C THR A 421 1.96 2.70 -30.00
N GLU A 422 1.82 1.38 -30.11
CA GLU A 422 0.57 0.67 -29.80
C GLU A 422 0.12 0.88 -28.35
N PHE A 423 1.03 0.86 -27.37
CA PHE A 423 0.72 1.16 -25.97
C PHE A 423 0.27 2.61 -25.78
N ILE A 424 0.97 3.59 -26.35
CA ILE A 424 0.59 5.01 -26.24
C ILE A 424 -0.79 5.26 -26.84
N LEU A 425 -1.11 4.59 -27.95
CA LEU A 425 -2.42 4.70 -28.58
C LEU A 425 -3.51 3.93 -27.84
N SER A 426 -3.15 3.02 -26.92
CA SER A 426 -4.11 2.23 -26.15
C SER A 426 -4.60 2.93 -24.89
N VAL A 427 -4.14 4.14 -24.59
CA VAL A 427 -4.54 4.97 -23.42
C VAL A 427 -5.18 6.31 -23.87
N PRO A 428 -6.31 6.28 -24.62
CA PRO A 428 -6.88 7.49 -25.22
C PRO A 428 -7.45 8.48 -24.17
N SER A 429 -7.79 8.01 -22.98
CA SER A 429 -8.49 8.80 -21.96
C SER A 429 -7.57 9.51 -20.96
N VAL A 430 -6.26 9.51 -21.22
CA VAL A 430 -5.28 10.15 -20.33
C VAL A 430 -5.52 11.66 -20.31
N GLU A 431 -5.82 12.16 -19.12
CA GLU A 431 -6.05 13.56 -18.75
C GLU A 431 -4.76 14.17 -18.17
N THR A 432 -4.02 13.38 -17.38
CA THR A 432 -2.76 13.76 -16.72
C THR A 432 -1.61 12.84 -17.13
N LEU A 433 -0.53 13.43 -17.65
CA LEU A 433 0.69 12.72 -18.05
C LEU A 433 1.88 13.15 -17.19
N THR A 434 2.37 12.24 -16.35
CA THR A 434 3.56 12.43 -15.53
C THR A 434 4.79 11.86 -16.25
N VAL A 435 5.77 12.70 -16.59
CA VAL A 435 6.90 12.35 -17.46
C VAL A 435 8.18 13.05 -17.02
N ASN A 436 9.34 12.54 -17.45
CA ASN A 436 10.59 13.30 -17.37
C ASN A 436 10.96 13.91 -18.74
N PRO A 437 11.85 14.93 -18.80
CA PRO A 437 12.19 15.58 -20.07
C PRO A 437 12.77 14.62 -21.12
N LYS A 438 13.48 13.55 -20.72
CA LYS A 438 13.99 12.54 -21.66
C LYS A 438 12.86 11.76 -22.33
N THR A 439 11.78 11.52 -21.60
CA THR A 439 10.58 10.84 -22.11
C THR A 439 9.80 11.77 -23.02
N LEU A 440 9.66 13.06 -22.69
CA LEU A 440 9.08 14.05 -23.61
C LEU A 440 9.84 14.12 -24.93
N ARG A 441 11.18 14.17 -24.88
CA ARG A 441 12.02 14.12 -26.09
C ARG A 441 11.79 12.83 -26.88
N PHE A 442 11.60 11.70 -26.21
CA PHE A 442 11.26 10.45 -26.89
C PHE A 442 9.91 10.55 -27.61
N LEU A 443 8.88 11.10 -26.95
CA LEU A 443 7.53 11.28 -27.52
C LEU A 443 7.54 12.20 -28.74
N LEU A 444 8.29 13.31 -28.69
CA LEU A 444 8.45 14.24 -29.81
C LEU A 444 9.07 13.60 -31.07
N ASN A 445 9.76 12.47 -30.93
CA ASN A 445 10.38 11.76 -32.04
C ASN A 445 9.53 10.59 -32.58
N ILE A 446 8.32 10.37 -32.03
CA ILE A 446 7.36 9.41 -32.59
C ILE A 446 6.85 9.96 -33.95
N PRO A 447 6.55 9.10 -34.95
CA PRO A 447 5.98 9.56 -36.21
C PRO A 447 4.78 10.48 -36.00
N THR A 448 4.75 11.61 -36.72
CA THR A 448 3.79 12.71 -36.50
C THR A 448 2.34 12.25 -36.49
N ASP A 449 1.96 11.34 -37.39
CA ASP A 449 0.59 10.80 -37.47
C ASP A 449 0.18 10.09 -36.17
N ASN A 450 1.11 9.34 -35.56
CA ASN A 450 0.84 8.64 -34.31
C ASN A 450 0.85 9.60 -33.12
N PHE A 451 1.78 10.57 -33.10
CA PHE A 451 1.83 11.57 -32.03
C PHE A 451 0.57 12.44 -32.00
N ALA A 452 0.04 12.83 -33.16
CA ALA A 452 -1.22 13.57 -33.27
C ALA A 452 -2.43 12.79 -32.73
N LEU A 453 -2.43 11.46 -32.83
CA LEU A 453 -3.47 10.59 -32.29
C LEU A 453 -3.29 10.30 -30.79
N SER A 454 -2.07 10.47 -30.27
CA SER A 454 -1.73 10.18 -28.87
C SER A 454 -2.40 11.17 -27.91
N PHE A 455 -2.92 10.64 -26.79
CA PHE A 455 -3.48 11.40 -25.67
C PHE A 455 -4.44 12.54 -26.09
N PRO A 456 -5.60 12.22 -26.70
CA PRO A 456 -6.55 13.22 -27.16
C PRO A 456 -7.14 14.09 -26.05
N LEU A 457 -7.26 13.57 -24.83
CA LEU A 457 -7.83 14.28 -23.68
C LEU A 457 -6.77 14.91 -22.75
N LEU A 458 -5.49 14.84 -23.11
CA LEU A 458 -4.41 15.34 -22.27
C LEU A 458 -4.48 16.86 -22.13
N HIS A 459 -4.70 17.32 -20.91
CA HIS A 459 -4.69 18.73 -20.54
C HIS A 459 -3.66 19.05 -19.44
N THR A 460 -3.24 18.07 -18.62
CA THR A 460 -2.23 18.26 -17.57
C THR A 460 -0.96 17.48 -17.86
N VAL A 461 0.19 18.15 -17.80
CA VAL A 461 1.52 17.50 -17.88
C VAL A 461 2.28 17.77 -16.58
N GLU A 462 2.77 16.71 -15.96
CA GLU A 462 3.57 16.81 -14.73
C GLU A 462 5.00 16.34 -15.00
N ILE A 463 5.99 17.10 -14.55
CA ILE A 463 7.39 16.75 -14.74
C ILE A 463 7.94 16.04 -13.51
N SER A 464 8.24 14.74 -13.58
CA SER A 464 8.64 13.95 -12.39
C SER A 464 10.07 14.19 -11.88
N SER A 465 10.85 15.06 -12.53
CA SER A 465 12.26 15.28 -12.19
C SER A 465 12.64 16.75 -12.32
N TYR A 466 13.46 17.24 -11.40
CA TYR A 466 14.03 18.59 -11.48
C TYR A 466 14.61 18.90 -12.87
N LEU A 467 14.28 20.08 -13.38
CA LEU A 467 14.76 20.55 -14.67
C LEU A 467 16.28 20.77 -14.62
N ARG A 468 17.00 20.21 -15.61
CA ARG A 468 18.43 20.44 -15.80
C ARG A 468 18.72 20.63 -17.29
N GLY A 469 19.49 21.66 -17.64
CA GLY A 469 19.96 21.91 -19.01
C GLY A 469 18.81 22.03 -20.04
N GLU A 470 18.86 21.21 -21.09
CA GLU A 470 17.89 21.15 -22.21
C GLU A 470 16.46 20.68 -21.83
N GLY A 471 16.18 20.49 -20.53
CA GLY A 471 14.86 20.03 -20.07
C GLY A 471 13.75 21.02 -20.44
N LEU A 472 13.99 22.31 -20.24
CA LEU A 472 13.01 23.36 -20.52
C LEU A 472 12.74 23.49 -22.02
N SER A 473 13.77 23.47 -22.87
CA SER A 473 13.58 23.53 -24.33
C SER A 473 12.75 22.35 -24.84
N THR A 474 12.97 21.15 -24.29
CA THR A 474 12.18 19.97 -24.64
C THR A 474 10.70 20.13 -24.26
N ILE A 475 10.41 20.73 -23.09
CA ILE A 475 9.03 21.01 -22.67
C ILE A 475 8.39 22.01 -23.64
N LYS A 476 9.09 23.09 -24.00
CA LYS A 476 8.59 24.08 -24.97
C LYS A 476 8.27 23.47 -26.32
N GLU A 477 9.15 22.61 -26.83
CA GLU A 477 8.92 21.88 -28.10
C GLU A 477 7.67 20.99 -28.01
N PHE A 478 7.49 20.29 -26.89
CA PHE A 478 6.31 19.47 -26.66
C PHE A 478 5.02 20.30 -26.62
N LEU A 479 5.00 21.40 -25.87
CA LEU A 479 3.86 22.32 -25.79
C LEU A 479 3.52 22.90 -27.17
N THR A 480 4.52 23.37 -27.91
CA THR A 480 4.37 23.89 -29.27
C THR A 480 3.77 22.85 -30.21
N SER A 481 4.25 21.61 -30.14
CA SER A 481 3.75 20.49 -30.95
C SER A 481 2.28 20.16 -30.63
N ARG A 482 1.89 20.24 -29.35
CA ARG A 482 0.50 20.05 -28.92
C ARG A 482 -0.43 21.17 -29.39
N ILE A 483 0.02 22.43 -29.31
CA ILE A 483 -0.71 23.60 -29.84
C ILE A 483 -0.90 23.49 -31.35
N SER A 484 0.15 23.14 -32.10
CA SER A 484 0.06 23.01 -33.56
C SER A 484 -0.87 21.88 -34.01
N SER A 485 -1.07 20.88 -33.16
CA SER A 485 -2.02 19.78 -33.35
C SER A 485 -3.45 20.12 -32.89
N GLY A 486 -3.71 21.35 -32.43
CA GLY A 486 -5.01 21.79 -31.94
C GLY A 486 -5.43 21.17 -30.60
N ARG A 487 -4.49 20.71 -29.79
CA ARG A 487 -4.72 20.05 -28.50
C ARG A 487 -3.77 20.60 -27.42
N PRO A 488 -3.89 21.89 -27.08
CA PRO A 488 -2.99 22.54 -26.13
C PRO A 488 -3.02 21.84 -24.75
N VAL A 489 -1.89 21.92 -24.05
CA VAL A 489 -1.82 21.56 -22.62
C VAL A 489 -2.26 22.79 -21.83
N GLU A 490 -3.12 22.60 -20.84
CA GLU A 490 -3.69 23.67 -20.01
C GLU A 490 -2.91 23.85 -18.71
N VAL A 491 -2.41 22.76 -18.13
CA VAL A 491 -1.69 22.77 -16.85
C VAL A 491 -0.33 22.09 -17.01
N LEU A 492 0.74 22.76 -16.57
CA LEU A 492 2.09 22.23 -16.48
C LEU A 492 2.56 22.25 -15.02
N SER A 493 2.71 21.08 -14.40
CA SER A 493 3.27 20.95 -13.05
C SER A 493 4.78 20.67 -13.08
N LEU A 494 5.55 21.45 -12.33
CA LEU A 494 7.02 21.40 -12.28
C LEU A 494 7.52 21.33 -10.83
N PRO A 495 8.38 20.35 -10.49
CA PRO A 495 9.09 20.34 -9.23
C PRO A 495 10.22 21.38 -9.28
N ILE A 496 10.19 22.32 -8.34
CA ILE A 496 11.24 23.31 -8.15
C ILE A 496 12.18 22.85 -7.04
N ASN A 497 13.47 23.10 -7.26
CA ASN A 497 14.45 23.08 -6.19
C ASN A 497 14.91 24.52 -5.93
N LEU A 498 14.64 25.06 -4.74
CA LEU A 498 15.00 26.44 -4.37
C LEU A 498 16.52 26.68 -4.39
N ASP A 499 17.33 25.62 -4.24
CA ASP A 499 18.79 25.73 -4.32
C ASP A 499 19.30 25.89 -5.77
N ALA A 500 18.44 25.67 -6.76
CA ALA A 500 18.82 25.69 -8.16
C ALA A 500 18.16 26.87 -8.90
N ARG A 501 18.99 27.82 -9.33
CA ARG A 501 18.55 28.92 -10.18
C ARG A 501 17.88 28.38 -11.45
N THR A 502 16.58 28.62 -11.58
CA THR A 502 15.75 28.12 -12.68
C THR A 502 14.97 29.29 -13.27
N ASP A 503 15.21 29.56 -14.55
CA ASP A 503 14.54 30.64 -15.29
C ASP A 503 13.44 30.02 -16.16
N LEU A 504 12.19 30.16 -15.73
CA LEU A 504 11.01 29.63 -16.41
C LEU A 504 10.29 30.69 -17.25
N ARG A 505 10.79 31.93 -17.28
CA ARG A 505 10.16 33.07 -17.96
C ARG A 505 9.90 32.83 -19.45
N SER A 506 10.69 31.96 -20.06
CA SER A 506 10.49 31.58 -21.47
C SER A 506 9.19 30.78 -21.75
N LEU A 507 8.45 30.38 -20.71
CA LEU A 507 7.14 29.75 -20.82
C LEU A 507 5.99 30.76 -20.95
N GLU A 508 6.23 32.06 -20.73
CA GLU A 508 5.24 33.13 -20.93
C GLU A 508 4.69 33.20 -22.36
N GLU A 509 5.42 32.66 -23.34
CA GLU A 509 4.95 32.60 -24.73
C GLU A 509 3.69 31.72 -24.92
N PHE A 510 3.38 30.85 -23.96
CA PHE A 510 2.20 29.98 -23.98
C PHE A 510 1.04 30.62 -23.21
N THR A 511 0.49 31.72 -23.71
CA THR A 511 -0.61 32.46 -23.06
C THR A 511 -1.78 31.55 -22.67
N GLY A 512 -2.20 31.63 -21.41
CA GLY A 512 -3.28 30.82 -20.83
C GLY A 512 -2.82 29.48 -20.21
N LEU A 513 -1.55 29.08 -20.39
CA LEU A 513 -0.99 27.93 -19.68
C LEU A 513 -0.90 28.23 -18.18
N THR A 514 -1.47 27.34 -17.36
CA THR A 514 -1.30 27.37 -15.90
C THR A 514 -0.07 26.57 -15.53
N ILE A 515 0.87 27.17 -14.81
CA ILE A 515 2.06 26.53 -14.29
C ILE A 515 1.88 26.31 -12.79
N ILE A 516 1.97 25.05 -12.36
CA ILE A 516 1.98 24.67 -10.94
C ILE A 516 3.42 24.35 -10.56
N LEU A 517 3.93 25.05 -9.56
CA LEU A 517 5.30 24.92 -9.09
C LEU A 517 5.28 24.24 -7.73
N GLN A 518 5.85 23.04 -7.65
CA GLN A 518 5.85 22.21 -6.45
C GLN A 518 7.17 22.35 -5.71
N CYS A 519 7.13 22.81 -4.47
CA CYS A 519 8.31 23.01 -3.61
C CYS A 519 7.98 22.66 -2.16
N ASP A 520 8.71 21.73 -1.55
CA ASP A 520 8.56 21.35 -0.14
C ASP A 520 7.11 21.07 0.30
N GLY A 521 6.32 20.47 -0.60
CA GLY A 521 4.90 20.16 -0.38
C GLY A 521 3.94 21.36 -0.51
N GLN A 522 4.46 22.54 -0.87
CA GLN A 522 3.66 23.70 -1.25
C GLN A 522 3.53 23.80 -2.77
N GLU A 523 2.39 24.32 -3.22
CA GLU A 523 2.10 24.55 -4.63
C GLU A 523 1.93 26.06 -4.88
N TYR A 524 2.61 26.57 -5.90
CA TYR A 524 2.47 27.94 -6.38
C TYR A 524 1.91 27.94 -7.79
N GLU A 525 0.84 28.68 -8.01
CA GLU A 525 0.14 28.76 -9.29
C GLU A 525 0.49 30.06 -10.02
N HIS A 526 0.85 29.93 -11.30
CA HIS A 526 1.13 31.05 -12.20
C HIS A 526 0.40 30.86 -13.53
N ILE A 527 -0.16 31.92 -14.11
CA ILE A 527 -0.87 31.86 -15.41
C ILE A 527 -0.08 32.65 -16.44
N CYS A 528 0.47 31.97 -17.46
CA CYS A 528 1.23 32.61 -18.53
C CYS A 528 0.40 33.68 -19.27
N GLY A 529 1.00 34.85 -19.48
CA GLY A 529 0.39 35.99 -20.16
C GLY A 529 -0.36 36.97 -19.24
N ASP A 530 -0.32 36.79 -17.92
CA ASP A 530 -0.95 37.68 -16.95
C ASP A 530 -0.10 38.92 -16.58
N GLY A 531 1.14 38.98 -17.07
CA GLY A 531 2.07 40.09 -16.85
C GLY A 531 3.00 39.93 -15.64
N ARG A 532 2.89 38.85 -14.86
CA ARG A 532 3.73 38.57 -13.68
C ARG A 532 4.93 37.69 -14.01
N ILE A 533 5.69 38.06 -15.02
CA ILE A 533 6.84 37.28 -15.50
C ILE A 533 7.90 37.01 -14.41
N ASP A 534 8.02 37.89 -13.42
CA ASP A 534 9.00 37.75 -12.34
C ASP A 534 8.68 36.58 -11.38
N ASP A 535 7.42 36.11 -11.33
CA ASP A 535 7.01 34.94 -10.53
C ASP A 535 7.63 33.63 -11.07
N LEU A 536 8.15 33.66 -12.30
CA LEU A 536 8.81 32.53 -12.97
C LEU A 536 10.35 32.56 -12.86
N LEU A 537 10.91 33.46 -12.05
CA LEU A 537 12.35 33.57 -11.82
C LEU A 537 12.73 33.15 -10.40
N PHE A 538 13.34 31.96 -10.27
CA PHE A 538 13.86 31.47 -9.00
C PHE A 538 15.38 31.64 -8.98
N THR A 539 15.87 32.48 -8.07
CA THR A 539 17.29 32.88 -7.97
C THR A 539 18.04 32.17 -6.89
#